data_AF-A0A964KFX6-F1
#
_entry.id   AF-A0A964KFX6-F1
#
_cell.length_a   1.000
_cell.length_b   1.000
_cell.length_c   1.000
_cell.angle_alpha   90.00
_cell.angle_beta   90.00
_cell.angle_gamma   90.00
#
_symmetry.space_group_name_H-M   'P 1'
#
loop_
_entity.id
_entity.type
_entity.pdbx_description
1 polymer ?
#
loop_
_entity_poly.entity_id
_entity_poly.type
_entity_poly.pdbx_seq_one_letter_code
_entity_poly.pdbx_strand_id
1 'polypeptide(L)'
;MRYAGIEAFLEKYRPRAVQEKVDLLGIYGPPYAYSMMQVLDDAVKAAGSTDQTKVAQALKTMTFDTIVGKIKFGSNGEWDTPRVLQVQYQGIQDGDLEQFKKPGRQIIVYPPNLKSGDFKYPFSEIKR
;
A
#
# COMPACT_ATOMS: atom_id res chain seq x y z
N MET A 1 2.23 8.79 -2.51
CA MET A 1 2.87 7.57 -3.04
C MET A 1 2.15 7.19 -4.32
N ARG A 2 2.85 7.19 -5.46
CA ARG A 2 2.28 6.75 -6.75
C ARG A 2 3.11 5.60 -7.27
N TYR A 3 2.48 4.43 -7.37
CA TYR A 3 3.03 3.28 -8.09
C TYR A 3 2.09 2.98 -9.25
N ALA A 4 2.61 2.86 -10.45
CA ALA A 4 1.82 2.53 -11.63
C ALA A 4 1.04 1.21 -11.45
N GLY A 5 1.64 0.24 -10.73
CA GLY A 5 0.99 -1.02 -10.39
C GLY A 5 -0.27 -0.86 -9.52
N ILE A 6 -0.29 0.09 -8.58
CA ILE A 6 -1.48 0.36 -7.75
C ILE A 6 -2.60 0.98 -8.58
N GLU A 7 -2.27 1.92 -9.47
CA GLU A 7 -3.29 2.57 -10.32
C GLU A 7 -4.00 1.55 -11.21
N ALA A 8 -3.23 0.70 -11.92
CA ALA A 8 -3.78 -0.38 -12.74
C ALA A 8 -4.55 -1.43 -11.92
N PHE A 9 -4.12 -1.71 -10.68
CA PHE A 9 -4.85 -2.59 -9.77
C PHE A 9 -6.21 -2.00 -9.38
N LEU A 10 -6.25 -0.71 -9.00
CA LEU A 10 -7.47 -0.03 -8.53
C LEU A 10 -8.53 0.10 -9.63
N GLU A 11 -8.13 0.28 -10.88
CA GLU A 11 -9.03 0.26 -12.05
C GLU A 11 -9.82 -1.05 -12.16
N LYS A 12 -9.19 -2.18 -11.82
CA LYS A 12 -9.84 -3.50 -11.82
C LYS A 12 -10.59 -3.79 -10.53
N TYR A 13 -10.05 -3.34 -9.39
CA TYR A 13 -10.59 -3.60 -8.07
C TYR A 13 -11.91 -2.87 -7.83
N ARG A 14 -11.99 -1.56 -8.13
CA ARG A 14 -13.14 -0.73 -7.73
C ARG A 14 -14.49 -1.17 -8.33
N PRO A 15 -14.58 -1.58 -9.61
CA PRO A 15 -15.83 -2.12 -10.15
C PRO A 15 -16.31 -3.37 -9.42
N ARG A 16 -15.37 -4.26 -9.03
CA ARG A 16 -15.69 -5.47 -8.24
C ARG A 16 -16.05 -5.11 -6.81
N ALA A 17 -15.36 -4.14 -6.21
CA ALA A 17 -15.61 -3.72 -4.84
C ALA A 17 -17.05 -3.24 -4.62
N VAL A 18 -17.64 -2.57 -5.63
CA VAL A 18 -19.06 -2.19 -5.63
C VAL A 18 -19.97 -3.41 -5.60
N GLN A 19 -19.70 -4.42 -6.44
CA GLN A 19 -20.49 -5.64 -6.54
C GLN A 19 -20.42 -6.46 -5.24
N GLU A 20 -19.21 -6.61 -4.70
CA GLU A 20 -18.92 -7.38 -3.49
C GLU A 20 -19.22 -6.63 -2.19
N LYS A 21 -19.59 -5.34 -2.27
CA LYS A 21 -19.90 -4.46 -1.12
C LYS A 21 -18.74 -4.37 -0.11
N VAL A 22 -17.52 -4.26 -0.62
CA VAL A 22 -16.30 -4.09 0.19
C VAL A 22 -15.75 -2.66 0.07
N ASP A 23 -14.58 -2.38 0.67
CA ASP A 23 -13.94 -1.05 0.65
C ASP A 23 -13.85 -0.46 -0.77
N LEU A 24 -14.57 0.64 -1.01
CA LEU A 24 -14.65 1.27 -2.33
C LEU A 24 -13.41 2.10 -2.69
N LEU A 25 -12.59 2.51 -1.71
CA LEU A 25 -11.36 3.24 -1.96
C LEU A 25 -10.25 2.27 -2.36
N GLY A 26 -10.06 1.23 -1.54
CA GLY A 26 -9.11 0.14 -1.77
C GLY A 26 -7.64 0.56 -1.74
N ILE A 27 -7.29 1.72 -1.18
CA ILE A 27 -5.98 2.35 -1.38
C ILE A 27 -4.85 1.64 -0.61
N TYR A 28 -5.18 0.99 0.52
CA TYR A 28 -4.19 0.35 1.40
C TYR A 28 -4.30 -1.17 1.42
N GLY A 29 -5.39 -1.72 1.95
CA GLY A 29 -5.51 -3.16 2.17
C GLY A 29 -5.32 -3.99 0.88
N PRO A 30 -6.16 -3.78 -0.15
CA PRO A 30 -6.17 -4.65 -1.32
C PRO A 30 -4.84 -4.70 -2.12
N PRO A 31 -4.17 -3.57 -2.43
CA PRO A 31 -2.90 -3.60 -3.16
C PRO A 31 -1.78 -4.29 -2.38
N TYR A 32 -1.73 -4.11 -1.06
CA TYR A 32 -0.73 -4.78 -0.22
C TYR A 32 -1.02 -6.27 -0.08
N ALA A 33 -2.28 -6.67 0.10
CA ALA A 33 -2.67 -8.08 0.10
C ALA A 33 -2.33 -8.78 -1.22
N TYR A 34 -2.58 -8.11 -2.36
CA TYR A 34 -2.17 -8.63 -3.66
C TYR A 34 -0.64 -8.76 -3.78
N SER A 35 0.10 -7.77 -3.29
CA SER A 35 1.56 -7.81 -3.30
C SER A 35 2.13 -8.91 -2.41
N MET A 36 1.50 -9.24 -1.29
CA MET A 36 1.87 -10.41 -0.48
C MET A 36 1.74 -11.72 -1.27
N MET A 37 0.71 -11.83 -2.12
CA MET A 37 0.57 -12.99 -3.01
C MET A 37 1.62 -13.01 -4.12
N GLN A 38 2.02 -11.85 -4.67
CA GLN A 38 3.14 -11.78 -5.63
C GLN A 38 4.45 -12.27 -4.99
N VAL A 39 4.74 -11.82 -3.77
CA VAL A 39 5.91 -12.26 -2.99
C VAL A 39 5.89 -13.77 -2.78
N LEU A 40 4.74 -14.34 -2.40
CA LEU A 40 4.61 -15.77 -2.17
C LEU A 40 4.78 -16.58 -3.47
N ASP A 41 4.15 -16.15 -4.56
CA ASP A 41 4.26 -16.78 -5.87
C ASP A 41 5.73 -16.84 -6.35
N ASP A 42 6.43 -15.71 -6.29
CA ASP A 42 7.85 -15.63 -6.64
C ASP A 42 8.73 -16.52 -5.75
N ALA A 43 8.46 -16.55 -4.43
CA ALA A 43 9.21 -17.39 -3.51
C ALA A 43 9.00 -18.89 -3.75
N VAL A 44 7.77 -19.32 -4.05
CA VAL A 44 7.46 -20.72 -4.40
C VAL A 44 8.14 -21.12 -5.71
N LYS A 45 8.10 -20.25 -6.72
CA LYS A 45 8.79 -20.46 -8.00
C LYS A 45 10.30 -20.60 -7.81
N ALA A 46 10.91 -19.70 -7.02
CA ALA A 46 12.34 -19.75 -6.73
C ALA A 46 12.75 -20.99 -5.92
N ALA A 47 11.90 -21.45 -5.00
CA ALA A 47 12.12 -22.67 -4.24
C ALA A 47 11.94 -23.94 -5.07
N GLY A 48 11.23 -23.86 -6.21
CA GLY A 48 10.85 -25.01 -7.04
C GLY A 48 10.02 -26.05 -6.29
N SER A 49 9.35 -25.64 -5.20
CA SER A 49 8.66 -26.50 -4.26
C SER A 49 7.71 -25.69 -3.37
N THR A 50 6.70 -26.35 -2.83
CA THR A 50 5.84 -25.81 -1.76
C THR A 50 6.32 -26.20 -0.35
N ASP A 51 7.50 -26.82 -0.23
CA ASP A 51 8.15 -27.08 1.05
C ASP A 51 8.41 -25.76 1.80
N GLN A 52 7.87 -25.65 3.01
CA GLN A 52 7.87 -24.39 3.76
C GLN A 52 9.27 -23.92 4.11
N THR A 53 10.22 -24.84 4.35
CA THR A 53 11.61 -24.47 4.68
C THR A 53 12.30 -23.84 3.48
N LYS A 54 12.12 -24.43 2.29
CA LYS A 54 12.67 -23.89 1.04
C LYS A 54 12.05 -22.54 0.68
N VAL A 55 10.72 -22.41 0.81
CA VAL A 55 10.00 -21.15 0.56
C VAL A 55 10.46 -20.06 1.54
N ALA A 56 10.59 -20.38 2.83
CA ALA A 56 11.09 -19.44 3.83
C ALA A 56 12.52 -18.97 3.54
N GLN A 57 13.38 -19.84 3.01
CA GLN A 57 14.73 -19.47 2.60
C GLN A 57 14.73 -18.48 1.41
N ALA A 58 13.86 -18.70 0.42
CA ALA A 58 13.66 -17.77 -0.69
C ALA A 58 13.15 -16.40 -0.20
N LEU A 59 12.12 -16.40 0.66
CA LEU A 59 11.55 -15.17 1.25
C LEU A 59 12.62 -14.32 1.96
N LYS A 60 13.54 -14.94 2.70
CA LYS A 60 14.57 -14.23 3.47
C LYS A 60 15.71 -13.64 2.63
N THR A 61 15.92 -14.12 1.42
CA THR A 61 17.15 -13.83 0.65
C THR A 61 16.90 -12.99 -0.60
N MET A 62 15.67 -12.96 -1.08
CA MET A 62 15.32 -12.32 -2.35
C MET A 62 14.79 -10.90 -2.17
N THR A 63 14.74 -10.17 -3.28
CA THR A 63 13.97 -8.95 -3.43
C THR A 63 12.89 -9.19 -4.46
N PHE A 64 11.66 -8.80 -4.15
CA PHE A 64 10.46 -9.08 -4.92
C PHE A 64 9.94 -7.81 -5.59
N ASP A 65 9.67 -7.87 -6.90
CA ASP A 65 9.10 -6.75 -7.64
C ASP A 65 7.57 -6.85 -7.63
N THR A 66 6.90 -5.94 -6.92
CA THR A 66 5.44 -5.96 -6.73
C THR A 66 4.77 -4.69 -7.21
N ILE A 67 3.43 -4.68 -7.23
CA ILE A 67 2.66 -3.47 -7.59
C ILE A 67 2.85 -2.31 -6.60
N VAL A 68 3.28 -2.58 -5.36
CA VAL A 68 3.63 -1.56 -4.34
C VAL A 68 5.14 -1.26 -4.29
N GLY A 69 5.87 -1.63 -5.36
CA GLY A 69 7.32 -1.48 -5.49
C GLY A 69 8.09 -2.70 -4.97
N LYS A 70 9.42 -2.56 -4.87
CA LYS A 70 10.30 -3.63 -4.40
C LYS A 70 10.01 -3.99 -2.94
N ILE A 71 9.95 -5.27 -2.58
CA ILE A 71 9.84 -5.74 -1.18
C ILE A 71 11.05 -6.61 -0.88
N LYS A 72 11.67 -6.41 0.27
CA LYS A 72 12.76 -7.22 0.80
C LYS A 72 12.57 -7.35 2.31
N PHE A 73 12.87 -8.51 2.85
CA PHE A 73 12.77 -8.76 4.29
C PHE A 73 14.13 -8.64 4.96
N GLY A 74 14.15 -8.03 6.15
CA GLY A 74 15.31 -7.96 7.03
C GLY A 74 15.51 -9.26 7.80
N SER A 75 16.58 -9.33 8.60
CA SER A 75 16.92 -10.50 9.41
C SER A 75 15.87 -10.86 10.46
N ASN A 76 15.06 -9.88 10.89
CA ASN A 76 13.95 -10.06 11.82
C ASN A 76 12.64 -10.48 11.15
N GLY A 77 12.60 -10.61 9.81
CA GLY A 77 11.40 -10.96 9.05
C GLY A 77 10.48 -9.77 8.74
N GLU A 78 10.78 -8.57 9.22
CA GLU A 78 10.09 -7.34 8.84
C GLU A 78 10.60 -6.82 7.49
N TRP A 79 9.95 -5.79 6.93
CA TRP A 79 10.46 -5.14 5.74
C TRP A 79 11.80 -4.45 6.02
N ASP A 80 12.79 -4.70 5.17
CA ASP A 80 14.14 -4.13 5.26
C ASP A 80 14.12 -2.60 5.17
N THR A 81 13.13 -2.05 4.45
CA THR A 81 12.86 -0.61 4.41
C THR A 81 11.43 -0.34 4.88
N PRO A 82 11.24 0.29 6.05
CA PRO A 82 9.90 0.58 6.56
C PRO A 82 9.18 1.59 5.66
N ARG A 83 7.89 1.39 5.44
CA ARG A 83 7.03 2.28 4.63
C ARG A 83 5.78 2.75 5.39
N VAL A 84 5.88 2.85 6.71
CA VAL A 84 4.78 3.34 7.54
C VAL A 84 4.53 4.80 7.19
N LEU A 85 3.32 5.09 6.70
CA LEU A 85 2.90 6.45 6.35
C LEU A 85 2.20 7.08 7.55
N GLN A 86 2.58 8.33 7.84
CA GLN A 86 1.77 9.20 8.68
C GLN A 86 0.97 10.12 7.77
N VAL A 87 -0.35 10.11 7.93
CA VAL A 87 -1.28 10.83 7.07
C VAL A 87 -2.11 11.78 7.92
N GLN A 88 -2.19 13.04 7.51
CA GLN A 88 -3.15 14.01 8.02
C GLN A 88 -4.22 14.24 6.96
N TYR A 89 -5.48 14.10 7.36
CA TYR A 89 -6.59 14.46 6.49
C TYR A 89 -6.77 15.98 6.50
N GLN A 90 -6.84 16.61 5.32
CA GLN A 90 -6.93 18.06 5.21
C GLN A 90 -7.99 18.51 4.20
N GLY A 91 -8.70 19.58 4.56
CA GLY A 91 -9.69 20.22 3.70
C GLY A 91 -10.86 19.33 3.31
N ILE A 92 -11.23 18.37 4.17
CA ILE A 92 -12.46 17.59 3.97
C ILE A 92 -13.63 18.60 3.83
N GLN A 93 -14.61 18.26 2.99
CA GLN A 93 -15.77 19.13 2.75
C GLN A 93 -17.05 18.49 3.28
N ASP A 94 -17.22 17.19 3.02
CA ASP A 94 -18.38 16.41 3.38
C ASP A 94 -18.01 14.91 3.46
N GLY A 95 -19.03 14.04 3.48
CA GLY A 95 -18.87 12.58 3.50
C GLY A 95 -18.73 11.90 2.13
N ASP A 96 -18.62 12.64 1.02
CA ASP A 96 -18.51 12.04 -0.31
C ASP A 96 -17.17 11.30 -0.45
N LEU A 97 -17.22 9.99 -0.72
CA LEU A 97 -16.02 9.18 -0.88
C LEU A 97 -15.22 9.51 -2.14
N GLU A 98 -15.83 10.13 -3.15
CA GLU A 98 -15.13 10.51 -4.39
C GLU A 98 -13.96 11.46 -4.13
N GLN A 99 -14.04 12.30 -3.09
CA GLN A 99 -12.96 13.21 -2.72
C GLN A 99 -11.67 12.47 -2.30
N PHE A 100 -11.78 11.25 -1.78
CA PHE A 100 -10.65 10.44 -1.34
C PHE A 100 -10.10 9.54 -2.45
N LYS A 101 -10.80 9.43 -3.60
CA LYS A 101 -10.26 8.73 -4.78
C LYS A 101 -9.23 9.57 -5.53
N LYS A 102 -9.17 10.87 -5.26
CA LYS A 102 -8.24 11.84 -5.85
C LYS A 102 -7.17 12.25 -4.83
N PRO A 103 -5.98 12.66 -5.27
CA PRO A 103 -4.99 13.26 -4.37
C PRO A 103 -5.52 14.53 -3.69
N GLY A 104 -5.00 14.85 -2.51
CA GLY A 104 -5.20 16.17 -1.86
C GLY A 104 -6.06 16.17 -0.60
N ARG A 105 -6.71 15.05 -0.24
CA ARG A 105 -7.41 14.91 1.06
C ARG A 105 -6.61 14.11 2.08
N GLN A 106 -5.89 13.09 1.63
CA GLN A 106 -4.94 12.30 2.42
C GLN A 106 -3.53 12.83 2.21
N ILE A 107 -3.05 13.70 3.12
CA ILE A 107 -1.73 14.30 3.02
C ILE A 107 -0.72 13.45 3.78
N ILE A 108 0.26 12.87 3.07
CA ILE A 108 1.37 12.16 3.70
C ILE A 108 2.31 13.22 4.30
N VAL A 109 2.46 13.21 5.62
CA VAL A 109 3.34 14.14 6.35
C VAL A 109 4.69 13.50 6.69
N TYR A 110 4.76 12.16 6.70
CA TYR A 110 5.97 11.37 6.91
C TYR A 110 5.83 9.99 6.24
N PRO A 111 6.90 9.36 5.72
CA PRO A 111 8.30 9.80 5.73
C PRO A 111 8.64 10.91 4.71
N PRO A 112 9.75 11.64 4.88
CA PRO A 112 10.08 12.81 4.04
C PRO A 112 10.16 12.49 2.55
N ASN A 113 10.67 11.31 2.19
CA ASN A 113 10.78 10.86 0.80
C ASN A 113 9.42 10.56 0.13
N LEU A 114 8.33 10.46 0.90
CA LEU A 114 6.98 10.21 0.41
C LEU A 114 6.00 11.35 0.76
N LYS A 115 6.50 12.40 1.41
CA LYS A 115 5.72 13.56 1.86
C LYS A 115 5.00 14.20 0.68
N SER A 116 3.71 14.45 0.83
CA SER A 116 2.86 15.08 -0.19
C SER A 116 2.30 16.43 0.24
N GLY A 117 2.64 16.89 1.44
CA GLY A 117 2.25 18.19 1.97
C GLY A 117 2.67 18.34 3.43
N ASP A 118 2.45 19.52 3.98
CA ASP A 118 2.86 19.86 5.35
C ASP A 118 1.82 19.46 6.39
N PHE A 119 2.31 19.10 7.58
CA PHE A 119 1.47 18.94 8.75
C PHE A 119 0.93 20.31 9.18
N LYS A 120 -0.38 20.42 9.35
CA LYS A 120 -1.05 21.64 9.78
C LYS A 120 -1.37 21.60 11.27
N TYR A 121 -1.00 22.68 11.96
CA TYR A 121 -1.27 22.92 13.37
C TYR A 121 -1.48 24.42 13.60
N PRO A 122 -2.43 24.86 14.46
CA PRO A 122 -3.33 24.02 15.27
C PRO A 122 -4.41 23.33 14.42
N PHE A 123 -4.88 22.16 14.87
CA PHE A 123 -5.92 21.40 14.14
C PHE A 123 -7.23 22.18 13.96
N SER A 124 -7.50 23.18 14.82
CA SER A 124 -8.68 24.05 14.75
C SER A 124 -8.79 24.85 13.46
N GLU A 125 -7.68 25.08 12.76
CA GLU A 125 -7.66 25.78 11.46
C GLU A 125 -7.96 24.84 10.28
N ILE A 126 -7.93 23.53 10.50
CA ILE A 126 -8.32 22.52 9.52
C ILE A 126 -9.85 22.39 9.60
N LYS A 127 -10.56 23.26 8.87
CA LYS A 127 -12.03 23.18 8.76
C LYS A 127 -12.42 21.77 8.28
N ARG A 128 -13.42 21.20 8.96
CA ARG A 128 -14.08 19.93 8.63
C ARG A 128 -14.73 19.97 7.25
#